data_AF-A0A1J3HM24-F1
#
_entry.id   AF-A0A1J3HM24-F1
#
_cell.length_a   1.000
_cell.length_b   1.000
_cell.length_c   1.000
_cell.angle_alpha   90.00
_cell.angle_beta   90.00
_cell.angle_gamma   90.00
#
_symmetry.space_group_name_H-M   'P 1'
#
loop_
_entity.id
_entity.type
_entity.pdbx_description
1 polymer ?
#
loop_
_entity_poly.entity_id
_entity_poly.type
_entity_poly.pdbx_seq_one_letter_code
_entity_poly.pdbx_strand_id
1 'polypeptide(L)'
;PLAGQLVWNSLDHKPSIAYSKNDAVSFTVAESNADFSQLTGNKPFPATELYPLVPELQVTEDSASAVSFQATLFPNQGFCIGV
;
A
#
# COMPACT_ATOMS: atom_id res chain seq x y z
N PRO A 1 -15.68 -1.19 4.45
CA PRO A 1 -14.60 -1.65 5.36
C PRO A 1 -13.18 -1.31 4.85
N LEU A 2 -12.84 -1.55 3.58
CA LEU A 2 -11.49 -1.27 3.05
C LEU A 2 -11.13 0.22 3.00
N ALA A 3 -12.11 1.09 2.79
CA ALA A 3 -11.92 2.53 2.93
C ALA A 3 -11.85 2.99 4.39
N GLY A 4 -12.08 2.10 5.36
CA GLY A 4 -12.10 2.43 6.78
C GLY A 4 -10.75 2.28 7.45
N GLN A 5 -10.76 2.37 8.77
CA GLN A 5 -9.57 2.30 9.62
C GLN A 5 -9.74 1.22 10.69
N LEU A 6 -8.68 0.46 10.96
CA LEU A 6 -8.56 -0.33 12.17
C LEU A 6 -8.32 0.62 13.34
N VAL A 7 -9.14 0.57 14.38
CA VAL A 7 -9.09 1.46 15.55
C VAL A 7 -8.90 0.62 16.81
N TRP A 8 -7.99 1.04 17.71
CA TRP A 8 -7.63 0.35 18.96
C TRP A 8 -7.41 1.32 20.12
N ASN A 9 -8.32 2.28 20.30
CA ASN A 9 -8.27 3.21 21.42
C ASN A 9 -8.08 2.48 22.76
N SER A 10 -7.21 2.99 23.63
CA SER A 10 -6.91 2.45 24.97
C SER A 10 -8.15 2.31 25.88
N LEU A 11 -9.23 3.03 25.58
CA LEU A 11 -10.51 2.94 26.27
C LEU A 11 -11.37 1.74 25.83
N ASP A 12 -11.16 1.21 24.62
CA ASP A 12 -11.91 0.10 24.06
C ASP A 12 -11.08 -1.19 24.06
N HIS A 13 -11.56 -2.24 24.74
CA HIS A 13 -10.81 -3.49 24.89
C HIS A 13 -10.75 -4.35 23.61
N LYS A 14 -11.50 -4.00 22.56
CA LYS A 14 -11.56 -4.79 21.33
C LYS A 14 -11.34 -3.92 20.09
N PRO A 15 -10.25 -4.12 19.34
CA PRO A 15 -10.04 -3.45 18.07
C PRO A 15 -11.18 -3.72 17.08
N SER A 16 -11.52 -2.71 16.28
CA SER A 16 -12.58 -2.81 15.27
C SER A 16 -12.21 -2.04 14.00
N ILE A 17 -12.87 -2.38 12.89
CA ILE A 17 -12.76 -1.60 11.65
C ILE A 17 -13.91 -0.60 11.63
N ALA A 18 -13.60 0.68 11.78
CA ALA A 18 -14.55 1.77 11.68
C ALA A 18 -14.54 2.34 10.25
N TYR A 19 -15.70 2.79 9.76
CA TYR A 19 -15.83 3.46 8.48
C TYR A 19 -16.84 4.60 8.58
N SER A 20 -16.45 5.75 8.04
CA SER A 20 -17.27 6.95 7.90
C SER A 20 -17.39 7.34 6.42
N LYS A 21 -18.43 8.10 6.08
CA LYS A 21 -18.72 8.51 4.69
C LYS A 21 -17.56 9.23 4.00
N ASN A 22 -16.71 9.91 4.77
CA ASN A 22 -15.59 10.69 4.25
C ASN A 22 -14.27 9.92 4.21
N ASP A 23 -14.25 8.68 4.70
CA ASP A 23 -13.03 7.88 4.65
C ASP A 23 -12.78 7.44 3.20
N ALA A 24 -11.51 7.48 2.83
CA ALA A 24 -11.03 7.16 1.51
C ALA A 24 -9.78 6.30 1.60
N VAL A 25 -9.51 5.58 0.52
CA VAL A 25 -8.27 4.81 0.40
C VAL A 25 -7.17 5.71 -0.18
N SER A 26 -6.00 5.70 0.44
CA SER A 26 -4.81 6.34 -0.14
C SER A 26 -4.39 5.62 -1.42
N PHE A 27 -4.25 6.37 -2.51
CA PHE A 27 -3.88 5.85 -3.81
C PHE A 27 -2.75 6.69 -4.42
N THR A 28 -1.60 6.07 -4.62
CA THR A 28 -0.41 6.70 -5.19
C THR A 28 -0.25 6.33 -6.65
N VAL A 29 0.08 7.30 -7.51
CA VAL A 29 0.53 7.08 -8.88
C VAL A 29 2.00 7.45 -8.97
N ALA A 30 2.84 6.51 -9.37
CA ALA A 30 4.28 6.67 -9.46
C ALA A 30 4.83 6.18 -10.80
N GLU A 31 6.07 6.55 -11.08
CA GLU A 31 6.86 6.04 -12.20
C GLU A 31 8.19 5.49 -11.68
N SER A 32 8.65 4.38 -12.23
CA SER A 32 9.92 3.74 -11.86
C SER A 32 10.74 3.40 -13.10
N ASN A 33 12.06 3.61 -12.99
CA ASN A 33 13.05 3.20 -13.97
C ASN A 33 13.73 1.86 -13.61
N ALA A 34 13.21 1.14 -12.60
CA ALA A 34 13.74 -0.18 -12.26
C ALA A 34 13.53 -1.18 -13.41
N ASP A 35 14.38 -2.21 -13.47
CA ASP A 35 14.32 -3.22 -14.52
C ASP A 35 13.08 -4.12 -14.35
N PHE A 36 12.02 -3.82 -15.10
CA PHE A 36 10.75 -4.55 -15.02
C PHE A 36 10.90 -6.02 -15.39
N SER A 37 11.81 -6.34 -16.32
CA SER A 37 12.07 -7.72 -16.75
C SER A 37 12.76 -8.54 -15.64
N GLN A 38 13.63 -7.91 -14.86
CA GLN A 38 14.23 -8.50 -13.68
C GLN A 38 13.17 -8.76 -12.61
N LEU A 39 12.34 -7.76 -12.29
CA LEU A 39 11.35 -7.83 -11.21
C LEU A 39 10.21 -8.84 -11.46
N THR A 40 9.89 -9.10 -12.72
CA THR A 40 8.84 -10.05 -13.14
C THR A 40 9.39 -11.42 -13.53
N GLY A 41 10.72 -11.57 -13.59
CA GLY A 41 11.39 -12.80 -13.96
C GLY A 41 11.50 -13.83 -12.83
N ASN A 42 11.94 -15.03 -13.17
CA ASN A 42 12.15 -16.12 -12.20
C ASN A 42 13.56 -16.15 -11.60
N LYS A 43 14.39 -15.13 -11.89
CA LYS A 43 15.75 -15.04 -11.36
C LYS A 43 15.73 -14.38 -9.98
N PRO A 44 16.57 -14.81 -9.03
CA PRO A 44 16.69 -14.13 -7.75
C PRO A 44 17.16 -12.68 -7.92
N PHE A 45 16.60 -11.78 -7.11
CA PHE A 45 17.03 -10.38 -6.97
C PHE A 45 16.81 -9.92 -5.51
N PRO A 46 17.45 -8.83 -5.05
CA PRO A 46 17.24 -8.29 -3.70
C PRO A 46 15.79 -7.87 -3.47
N ALA A 47 15.15 -8.39 -2.42
CA ALA A 47 13.76 -8.05 -2.08
C ALA A 47 13.55 -6.54 -1.82
N THR A 48 14.62 -5.83 -1.43
CA THR A 48 14.61 -4.37 -1.25
C THR A 48 14.30 -3.59 -2.53
N GLU A 49 14.49 -4.19 -3.72
CA GLU A 49 14.09 -3.58 -4.99
C GLU A 49 12.57 -3.40 -5.12
N LEU A 50 11.77 -4.14 -4.34
CA LEU A 50 10.31 -4.02 -4.33
C LEU A 50 9.82 -2.92 -3.39
N TYR A 51 10.63 -2.44 -2.44
CA TYR A 51 10.17 -1.50 -1.42
C TYR A 51 9.62 -0.19 -2.00
N PRO A 52 10.21 0.41 -3.07
CA PRO A 52 9.64 1.61 -3.70
C PRO A 52 8.31 1.38 -4.43
N LEU A 53 7.90 0.12 -4.63
CA LEU A 53 6.71 -0.27 -5.40
C LEU A 53 5.49 -0.57 -4.51
N VAL A 54 5.66 -0.51 -3.19
CA VAL A 54 4.63 -0.79 -2.19
C VAL A 54 4.13 0.55 -1.62
N PRO A 55 2.81 0.75 -1.48
CA PRO A 55 2.27 1.98 -0.91
C PRO A 55 2.60 2.08 0.58
N GLU A 56 2.72 3.31 1.08
CA GLU A 56 2.78 3.56 2.51
C GLU A 56 1.37 3.42 3.11
N LEU A 57 1.26 2.72 4.24
CA LEU A 57 0.02 2.59 5.00
C LEU A 57 0.01 3.66 6.10
N GLN A 58 -1.06 4.45 6.16
CA GLN A 58 -1.19 5.49 7.20
C GLN A 58 -1.49 4.85 8.55
N VAL A 59 -0.63 5.11 9.54
CA VAL A 59 -0.74 4.60 10.92
C VAL A 59 -0.63 5.77 11.89
N THR A 60 -1.52 5.83 12.88
CA THR A 60 -1.50 6.75 14.02
C THR A 60 -1.31 5.95 15.32
N GLU A 61 -1.30 6.64 16.47
CA GLU A 61 -1.14 5.98 17.78
C GLU A 61 -2.28 5.00 18.09
N ASP A 62 -3.49 5.31 17.64
CA ASP A 62 -4.74 4.62 17.98
C ASP A 62 -5.51 4.05 16.78
N SER A 63 -4.98 4.23 15.56
CA SER A 63 -5.61 3.73 14.34
C SER A 63 -4.63 3.42 13.20
N ALA A 64 -5.07 2.67 12.21
CA ALA A 64 -4.41 2.54 10.91
C ALA A 64 -5.43 2.43 9.79
N SER A 65 -5.10 2.96 8.62
CA SER A 65 -5.88 2.68 7.41
C SER A 65 -5.93 1.18 7.14
N ALA A 66 -7.07 0.69 6.66
CA ALA A 66 -7.24 -0.74 6.40
C ALA A 66 -6.41 -1.22 5.19
N VAL A 67 -6.16 -0.34 4.21
CA VAL A 67 -5.35 -0.62 3.01
C VAL A 67 -4.86 0.69 2.38
N SER A 68 -3.79 0.62 1.59
CA SER A 68 -3.38 1.66 0.64
C SER A 68 -2.98 1.00 -0.68
N PHE A 69 -2.94 1.77 -1.77
CA PHE A 69 -2.61 1.26 -3.10
C PHE A 69 -1.58 2.14 -3.78
N GLN A 70 -0.71 1.54 -4.59
CA GLN A 70 0.19 2.27 -5.48
C GLN A 70 0.18 1.67 -6.88
N ALA A 71 -0.15 2.46 -7.89
CA ALA A 71 0.08 2.11 -9.28
C ALA A 71 1.43 2.68 -9.72
N THR A 72 2.37 1.83 -10.15
CA THR A 72 3.70 2.25 -10.60
C THR A 72 3.87 1.93 -12.07
N LEU A 73 4.08 2.95 -12.90
CA LEU A 73 4.40 2.81 -14.33
C LEU A 73 5.88 2.48 -14.53
N PHE A 74 6.17 1.55 -15.44
CA PHE A 74 7.50 1.27 -15.98
C PHE A 74 7.47 1.63 -17.47
N PRO A 75 8.07 2.77 -17.87
CA PRO A 75 7.92 3.28 -19.23
C PRO A 75 8.22 2.24 -20.31
N ASN A 76 7.28 2.09 -21.25
CA ASN A 76 7.33 1.15 -22.38
C ASN A 76 7.41 -0.34 -22.02
N GLN A 77 7.23 -0.71 -20.75
CA GLN A 77 7.38 -2.09 -20.28
C GLN A 77 6.09 -2.63 -19.63
N GLY A 78 5.43 -1.81 -18.80
CA GLY A 78 4.22 -2.21 -18.11
C GLY A 78 3.95 -1.36 -16.87
N PHE A 79 3.15 -1.90 -15.95
CA PHE A 79 2.92 -1.29 -14.64
C PHE A 79 2.76 -2.39 -13.57
N CYS A 80 2.93 -2.02 -12.31
CA CYS A 80 2.56 -2.87 -11.18
C CYS A 80 1.55 -2.16 -10.28
N ILE A 81 0.85 -2.95 -9.46
CA ILE A 81 -0.01 -2.45 -8.38
C ILE A 81 0.52 -3.02 -7.07
N GLY A 82 0.98 -2.15 -6.18
CA GLY A 82 1.29 -2.48 -4.79
C GLY A 82 0.05 -2.31 -3.92
N VAL A 83 -0.12 -3.21 -2.95
CA VAL A 83 -1.20 -3.26 -1.95
C VAL A 83 -0.59 -3.48 -0.57
#